data_AF-A0A812TBV7-F1
#
_entry.id   AF-A0A812TBV7-F1
#
_cell.length_a   1.000
_cell.length_b   1.000
_cell.length_c   1.000
_cell.angle_alpha   90.00
_cell.angle_beta   90.00
_cell.angle_gamma   90.00
#
_symmetry.space_group_name_H-M   'P 1'
#
loop_
_entity.id
_entity.type
_entity.pdbx_description
1 polymer ?
#
loop_
_entity_poly.entity_id
_entity_poly.type
_entity_poly.pdbx_seq_one_letter_code
_entity_poly.pdbx_strand_id
1 'polypeptide(L)'
;EGGVVSLTVKEAEAILKASREATAPAALGSFSLLKAGLGAMPNVLLEKKVQSFFDDPETGLIRVKDVLLPEKLSAILRPYQATGYHWLVNNARNGLGCILADDMGLGKTVQ
;
A
#
# COMPACT_ATOMS: atom_id res chain seq x y z
N GLU A 1 15.82 11.73 10.51
CA GLU A 1 15.95 12.37 11.83
C GLU A 1 14.82 11.86 12.72
N GLY A 2 15.14 11.04 13.72
CA GLY A 2 14.12 10.44 14.59
C GLY A 2 13.84 11.34 15.78
N GLY A 3 12.81 12.19 15.68
CA GLY A 3 12.33 12.97 16.82
C GLY A 3 11.75 12.05 17.88
N VAL A 4 12.20 12.19 19.14
CA VAL A 4 11.58 11.50 20.26
C VAL A 4 10.27 12.20 20.58
N VAL A 5 9.15 11.50 20.38
CA VAL A 5 7.83 11.95 20.84
C VAL A 5 7.65 11.46 22.26
N SER A 6 7.53 12.38 23.23
CA SER A 6 7.14 12.04 24.60
C SER A 6 5.62 12.14 24.75
N LEU A 7 5.01 11.12 25.34
CA LEU A 7 3.60 11.09 25.71
C LEU A 7 3.49 11.26 27.22
N THR A 8 2.72 12.25 27.66
CA THR A 8 2.36 12.39 29.07
C THR A 8 1.27 11.39 29.45
N VAL A 9 1.15 11.09 30.75
CA VAL A 9 0.09 10.21 31.28
C VAL A 9 -1.31 10.73 30.89
N LYS A 10 -1.52 12.04 30.97
CA LYS A 10 -2.80 12.68 30.57
C LYS A 10 -3.11 12.48 29.09
N GLU A 11 -2.11 12.58 28.23
CA GLU A 11 -2.30 12.36 26.79
C GLU A 11 -2.58 10.89 26.49
N ALA A 12 -1.88 9.95 27.15
CA ALA A 12 -2.15 8.52 27.03
C ALA A 12 -3.57 8.17 27.51
N GLU A 13 -4.02 8.72 28.63
CA GLU A 13 -5.38 8.53 29.16
C GLU A 13 -6.44 9.11 28.21
N ALA A 14 -6.20 10.29 27.63
CA ALA A 14 -7.09 10.91 26.65
C ALA A 14 -7.22 10.06 25.37
N ILE A 15 -6.11 9.52 24.85
CA ILE A 15 -6.11 8.62 23.70
C ILE A 15 -6.89 7.34 24.00
N LEU A 16 -6.69 6.74 25.17
CA LEU A 16 -7.41 5.53 25.58
C LEU A 16 -8.91 5.79 25.75
N LYS A 17 -9.30 6.94 26.32
CA LYS A 17 -10.70 7.35 26.43
C LYS A 17 -11.34 7.51 25.06
N ALA A 18 -10.69 8.25 24.14
CA ALA A 18 -11.17 8.45 22.78
C ALA A 18 -11.30 7.13 22.01
N SER A 19 -10.35 6.21 22.18
CA SER A 19 -10.39 4.87 21.57
C SER A 19 -11.54 4.01 22.09
N ARG A 20 -11.89 4.13 23.38
CA ARG A 20 -13.02 3.39 23.98
C ARG A 20 -14.39 3.97 23.62
N GLU A 21 -14.47 5.29 23.43
CA GLU A 21 -15.69 5.98 23.01
C GLU A 21 -15.91 5.91 21.49
N ALA A 22 -14.85 5.61 20.72
CA ALA A 22 -14.95 5.35 19.29
C ALA A 22 -15.74 4.07 19.04
N THR A 23 -16.97 4.22 18.59
CA THR A 23 -17.75 3.11 18.05
C THR A 23 -17.10 2.64 16.76
N ALA A 24 -16.58 1.41 16.77
CA ALA A 24 -16.16 0.73 15.54
C ALA A 24 -17.36 0.68 14.58
N PRO A 25 -17.16 0.92 13.28
CA PRO A 25 -18.25 0.81 12.31
C PRO A 25 -18.83 -0.61 12.36
N ALA A 26 -20.17 -0.71 12.37
CA ALA A 26 -20.90 -1.97 12.55
C ALA A 26 -20.53 -3.06 11.51
N ALA A 27 -20.06 -2.65 10.33
CA ALA A 27 -19.40 -3.51 9.36
C ALA A 27 -18.41 -2.66 8.53
N LEU A 28 -17.18 -3.14 8.37
CA LEU A 28 -16.27 -2.61 7.36
C LEU A 28 -16.57 -3.30 6.03
N GLY A 29 -17.05 -2.55 5.05
CA GLY A 29 -17.11 -3.04 3.67
C GLY A 29 -15.71 -3.28 3.12
N SER A 30 -15.59 -4.17 2.11
CA SER A 30 -14.31 -4.52 1.48
C SER A 30 -13.52 -3.30 1.00
N PHE A 31 -14.22 -2.27 0.50
CA PHE A 31 -13.59 -1.05 0.04
C PHE A 31 -13.04 -0.17 1.18
N SER A 32 -13.72 -0.14 2.33
CA SER A 32 -13.22 0.56 3.52
C SER A 32 -11.99 -0.13 4.09
N LEU A 33 -11.99 -1.47 4.08
CA LEU A 33 -10.82 -2.26 4.47
C LEU A 33 -9.65 -2.03 3.52
N LEU A 34 -9.91 -1.99 2.21
CA LEU A 34 -8.90 -1.65 1.21
C LEU A 34 -8.31 -0.25 1.45
N LYS A 35 -9.15 0.76 1.66
CA LYS A 35 -8.70 2.13 1.97
C LYS A 35 -7.85 2.19 3.24
N ALA A 36 -8.25 1.48 4.28
CA ALA A 36 -7.48 1.38 5.51
C ALA A 36 -6.12 0.69 5.27
N GLY A 37 -6.11 -0.42 4.52
CA GLY A 37 -4.89 -1.15 4.17
C GLY A 37 -3.90 -0.30 3.38
N LEU A 38 -4.39 0.51 2.43
CA LEU A 38 -3.60 1.44 1.64
C LEU A 38 -3.19 2.73 2.38
N GLY A 39 -3.51 2.86 3.67
CA GLY A 39 -3.16 4.05 4.46
C GLY A 39 -4.01 5.29 4.16
N ALA A 40 -5.08 5.17 3.38
CA ALA A 40 -5.99 6.27 3.05
C ALA A 40 -6.98 6.61 4.19
N MET A 41 -6.87 5.94 5.34
CA MET A 41 -7.65 6.19 6.54
C MET A 41 -6.73 6.37 7.76
N PRO A 42 -6.28 7.59 8.07
CA PRO A 42 -5.26 7.83 9.09
C PRO A 42 -5.71 7.48 10.52
N ASN A 43 -7.02 7.40 10.77
CA ASN A 43 -7.60 7.09 12.08
C ASN A 43 -8.04 5.63 12.22
N VAL A 44 -7.62 4.75 11.30
CA VAL A 44 -7.93 3.32 11.36
C VAL A 44 -6.63 2.55 11.58
N LEU A 45 -6.59 1.78 12.65
CA LEU A 45 -5.50 0.86 12.93
C LEU A 45 -5.92 -0.54 12.51
N LEU A 46 -5.13 -1.17 11.64
CA LEU A 46 -5.29 -2.57 11.30
C LEU A 46 -4.45 -3.43 12.24
N GLU A 47 -5.01 -4.58 12.64
CA GLU A 47 -4.22 -5.59 13.33
C GLU A 47 -3.07 -6.04 12.43
N LYS A 48 -1.91 -6.38 13.02
CA LYS A 48 -0.72 -6.81 12.27
C LYS A 48 -1.00 -7.93 11.27
N LYS A 49 -1.87 -8.88 11.62
CA LYS A 49 -2.24 -10.00 10.75
C LYS A 49 -3.06 -9.56 9.53
N VAL A 50 -3.87 -8.52 9.69
CA VAL A 50 -4.62 -7.92 8.58
C VAL A 50 -3.68 -7.06 7.74
N GLN A 51 -2.79 -6.30 8.37
CA GLN A 51 -1.78 -5.51 7.65
C GLN A 51 -0.85 -6.40 6.80
N SER A 52 -0.44 -7.55 7.33
CA SER A 52 0.41 -8.49 6.57
C SER A 52 -0.23 -9.04 5.30
N PHE A 53 -1.57 -9.04 5.20
CA PHE A 53 -2.24 -9.41 3.95
C PHE A 53 -1.96 -8.38 2.83
N PHE A 54 -1.89 -7.09 3.17
CA PHE A 54 -1.59 -6.03 2.21
C PHE A 54 -0.10 -5.93 1.87
N ASP A 55 0.75 -6.28 2.82
CA ASP A 55 2.21 -6.21 2.70
C ASP A 55 2.85 -7.51 2.18
N ASP A 56 2.05 -8.54 1.94
CA ASP A 56 2.53 -9.82 1.42
C ASP A 56 3.22 -9.61 0.05
N PRO A 57 4.47 -10.05 -0.13
CA PRO A 57 5.17 -9.81 -1.39
C PRO A 57 4.66 -10.68 -2.56
N GLU A 58 4.00 -11.82 -2.30
CA GLU A 58 3.48 -12.70 -3.35
C GLU A 58 2.05 -12.36 -3.76
N THR A 59 1.22 -11.96 -2.78
CA THR A 59 -0.22 -11.73 -2.98
C THR A 59 -0.71 -10.36 -2.50
N GLY A 60 0.15 -9.56 -1.86
CA GLY A 60 -0.22 -8.26 -1.31
C GLY A 60 -0.27 -7.16 -2.36
N LEU A 61 -0.76 -5.99 -1.92
CA LEU A 61 -0.98 -4.83 -2.79
C LEU A 61 0.15 -3.82 -2.70
N ILE A 62 0.80 -3.72 -1.55
CA ILE A 62 1.73 -2.62 -1.22
C ILE A 62 3.16 -3.02 -1.55
N ARG A 63 3.54 -4.26 -1.21
CA ARG A 63 4.89 -4.75 -1.42
C ARG A 63 4.97 -5.56 -2.70
N VAL A 64 5.53 -4.96 -3.74
CA VAL A 64 5.65 -5.58 -5.04
C VAL A 64 6.88 -6.50 -5.08
N LYS A 65 6.70 -7.76 -5.46
CA LYS A 65 7.79 -8.70 -5.77
C LYS A 65 8.27 -8.50 -7.20
N ASP A 66 9.58 -8.65 -7.38
CA ASP A 66 10.18 -8.60 -8.70
C ASP A 66 9.69 -9.76 -9.58
N VAL A 67 9.37 -9.43 -10.83
CA VAL A 67 8.84 -10.38 -11.81
C VAL A 67 9.79 -10.42 -12.99
N LEU A 68 10.06 -11.62 -13.50
CA LEU A 68 10.88 -11.75 -14.70
C LEU A 68 10.28 -10.94 -15.86
N LEU A 69 11.15 -10.24 -16.58
CA LEU A 69 10.76 -9.55 -17.80
C LEU A 69 10.38 -10.60 -18.87
N PRO A 70 9.45 -10.28 -19.78
CA PRO A 70 9.10 -11.19 -20.86
C PRO A 70 10.32 -11.50 -21.72
N GLU A 71 10.56 -12.78 -22.03
CA GLU A 71 11.73 -13.19 -22.84
C GLU A 71 11.77 -12.54 -24.23
N LYS A 72 10.61 -12.19 -24.77
CA LYS A 72 10.45 -11.56 -26.09
C LYS A 72 10.57 -10.03 -26.05
N LEU A 73 10.86 -9.44 -24.89
CA LEU A 73 11.04 -8.00 -24.76
C LEU A 73 12.35 -7.58 -25.46
N SER A 74 12.23 -6.92 -26.60
CA SER A 74 13.37 -6.37 -27.35
C SER A 74 13.77 -4.97 -26.84
N ALA A 75 13.92 -4.83 -25.52
CA ALA A 75 14.30 -3.57 -24.88
C ALA A 75 15.01 -3.82 -23.55
N ILE A 76 15.89 -2.90 -23.15
CA ILE A 76 16.50 -2.89 -21.82
C ILE A 76 15.75 -1.86 -20.98
N LEU A 77 15.04 -2.32 -19.96
CA LEU A 77 14.35 -1.42 -19.04
C LEU A 77 15.36 -0.73 -18.11
N ARG A 78 15.15 0.56 -17.90
CA ARG A 78 15.81 1.29 -16.82
C ARG A 78 15.26 0.82 -15.46
N PRO A 79 16.00 0.98 -14.35
CA PRO A 79 15.55 0.49 -13.04
C PRO A 79 14.13 0.94 -12.67
N TYR A 80 13.79 2.21 -12.90
CA TYR A 80 12.44 2.72 -12.60
C TYR A 80 11.34 2.12 -13.50
N GLN A 81 11.66 1.77 -14.75
CA GLN A 81 10.72 1.14 -15.67
C GLN A 81 10.45 -0.32 -15.26
N ALA A 82 11.49 -1.02 -14.79
CA ALA A 82 11.33 -2.36 -14.22
C ALA A 82 10.46 -2.31 -12.96
N THR A 83 10.66 -1.33 -12.08
CA THR A 83 9.78 -1.10 -10.91
C THR A 83 8.33 -0.86 -11.32
N GLY A 84 8.09 -0.01 -12.32
CA GLY A 84 6.75 0.25 -12.85
C GLY A 84 6.11 -1.00 -13.47
N TYR A 85 6.86 -1.79 -14.24
CA TYR A 85 6.42 -3.08 -14.77
C TYR A 85 6.04 -4.07 -13.65
N HIS A 86 6.88 -4.24 -12.63
CA HIS A 86 6.56 -5.12 -11.49
C HIS A 86 5.26 -4.67 -10.81
N TRP A 87 5.08 -3.36 -10.61
CA TRP A 87 3.87 -2.80 -10.01
C TRP A 87 2.63 -3.06 -10.87
N LEU A 88 2.70 -2.84 -12.18
CA LEU A 88 1.61 -3.12 -13.12
C LEU A 88 1.20 -4.60 -13.07
N VAL A 89 2.17 -5.52 -13.12
CA VAL A 89 1.90 -6.96 -13.06
C VAL A 89 1.27 -7.34 -11.72
N ASN A 90 1.72 -6.79 -10.60
CA ASN A 90 1.15 -7.07 -9.28
C ASN A 90 -0.31 -6.64 -9.19
N ASN A 91 -0.63 -5.43 -9.65
CA ASN A 91 -2.00 -4.93 -9.65
C ASN A 91 -2.91 -5.75 -10.59
N ALA A 92 -2.42 -6.11 -11.78
CA ALA A 92 -3.15 -6.95 -12.71
C ALA A 92 -3.46 -8.34 -12.12
N ARG A 93 -2.50 -8.97 -11.42
CA ARG A 93 -2.71 -10.25 -10.71
C ARG A 93 -3.75 -10.16 -9.60
N ASN A 94 -3.86 -8.99 -8.96
CA ASN A 94 -4.85 -8.69 -7.93
C ASN A 94 -6.20 -8.20 -8.50
N GLY A 95 -6.38 -8.22 -9.83
CA GLY A 95 -7.62 -7.80 -10.48
C GLY A 95 -7.87 -6.29 -10.46
N LEU A 96 -6.83 -5.49 -10.22
CA LEU A 96 -6.91 -4.03 -10.17
C LEU A 96 -6.55 -3.40 -11.51
N GLY A 97 -7.23 -2.30 -11.84
CA GLY A 97 -6.81 -1.40 -12.92
C GLY A 97 -5.64 -0.52 -12.50
N CYS A 98 -4.91 0.02 -13.47
CA CYS A 98 -3.73 0.86 -13.23
C CYS A 98 -3.80 2.17 -14.03
N ILE A 99 -3.26 3.24 -13.45
CA ILE A 99 -2.93 4.48 -14.14
C ILE A 99 -1.43 4.70 -13.97
N LEU A 100 -0.66 4.56 -15.05
CA LEU A 100 0.78 4.83 -15.02
C LEU A 100 1.02 6.32 -15.27
N ALA A 101 1.17 7.07 -14.19
CA ALA A 101 1.26 8.53 -14.18
C ALA A 101 2.69 9.07 -14.10
N ASP A 102 3.67 8.33 -14.63
CA ASP A 102 5.06 8.79 -14.73
C ASP A 102 5.17 10.06 -15.59
N ASP A 103 6.20 10.87 -15.36
CA ASP A 103 6.50 12.05 -16.18
C ASP A 103 6.68 11.72 -17.67
N MET A 104 6.45 12.72 -18.52
CA MET A 104 6.67 12.62 -19.96
C MET A 104 8.15 12.31 -20.27
N GLY A 105 8.39 11.47 -21.28
CA GLY A 105 9.75 11.09 -21.68
C GLY A 105 10.37 9.92 -20.89
N LEU A 106 9.73 9.45 -19.80
CA LEU A 106 10.20 8.27 -19.03
C LEU A 106 9.90 6.91 -19.72
N GLY A 107 9.37 6.92 -20.94
CA GLY A 107 9.13 5.71 -21.71
C GLY A 107 8.05 4.81 -21.11
N LYS A 108 6.90 5.35 -20.75
CA LYS A 108 5.74 4.58 -20.26
C LYS A 108 5.26 3.51 -21.24
N THR A 109 5.43 3.72 -22.54
CA THR A 109 4.97 2.80 -23.59
C THR A 109 5.72 1.46 -23.61
N VAL A 110 6.95 1.40 -23.11
CA VAL A 110 7.71 0.14 -23.05
C VAL A 110 7.41 -0.67 -21.78
N GLN A 111 6.84 -0.02 -20.76
CA GLN A 111 6.38 -0.66 -19.53
C GLN A 111 5.02 -1.35 -19.77
#